data_AF-A0A956H257-F1
#
_entry.id   AF-A0A956H257-F1
#
_cell.length_a   1.000
_cell.length_b   1.000
_cell.length_c   1.000
_cell.angle_alpha   90.00
_cell.angle_beta   90.00
_cell.angle_gamma   90.00
#
_symmetry.space_group_name_H-M   'P 1'
#
loop_
_entity.id
_entity.type
_entity.pdbx_description
1 polymer ?
#
loop_
_entity_poly.entity_id
_entity_poly.type
_entity_poly.pdbx_seq_one_letter_code
_entity_poly.pdbx_strand_id
1 'polypeptide(L)'
;MATTAQSLVPLTDSKALAGFLGSKFPNYKISPRGGKVVVIGTGAATGIGVIIRGPNEVKINWQFPNMGVQMVLMLAIIFSGLLPGLILFLIVWLSVKNGVNQIEQEVIAALQQPG
;
A
#
# COMPACT_ATOMS: atom_id res chain seq x y z
N MET A 1 2.98 10.49 5.33
CA MET A 1 4.22 11.29 5.34
C MET A 1 5.38 10.35 5.62
N ALA A 2 6.47 10.46 4.86
CA ALA A 2 7.68 9.70 5.10
C ALA A 2 8.82 10.66 5.41
N THR A 3 9.58 10.35 6.44
CA THR A 3 10.69 11.16 6.95
C THR A 3 11.98 10.39 6.73
N THR A 4 13.00 11.03 6.20
CA THR A 4 14.34 10.44 6.12
C THR A 4 15.18 10.96 7.27
N ALA A 5 15.96 10.10 7.92
CA ALA A 5 16.89 10.48 8.97
C ALA A 5 18.23 9.78 8.80
N GLN A 6 19.29 10.45 9.25
CA GLN A 6 20.62 9.86 9.35
C GLN A 6 20.77 9.12 10.68
N SER A 7 21.39 7.95 10.65
CA SER A 7 21.77 7.18 11.82
C SER A 7 23.25 7.34 12.10
N LEU A 8 23.56 7.65 13.36
CA LEU A 8 24.93 7.65 13.87
C LEU A 8 25.40 6.23 14.27
N VAL A 9 24.48 5.26 14.25
CA VAL A 9 24.74 3.84 14.51
C VAL A 9 24.78 3.10 13.18
N PRO A 10 25.75 2.22 12.93
CA PRO A 10 25.80 1.42 11.70
C PRO A 10 24.56 0.53 11.59
N LEU A 11 23.84 0.66 10.48
CA LEU A 11 22.60 -0.06 10.20
C LEU A 11 22.88 -1.26 9.31
N THR A 12 23.37 -2.35 9.91
CA THR A 12 23.73 -3.58 9.19
C THR A 12 22.53 -4.49 8.92
N ASP A 13 21.62 -4.65 9.90
CA ASP A 13 20.43 -5.48 9.75
C ASP A 13 19.25 -5.02 10.64
N SER A 14 18.05 -5.57 10.36
CA SER A 14 16.84 -5.26 11.14
C SER A 14 16.86 -5.81 12.57
N LYS A 15 17.68 -6.85 12.86
CA LYS A 15 17.76 -7.44 14.21
C LYS A 15 18.56 -6.56 15.17
N ALA A 16 19.73 -6.09 14.74
CA ALA A 16 20.56 -5.15 15.48
C ALA A 16 19.81 -3.84 15.72
N LEU A 17 19.12 -3.33 14.69
CA LEU A 17 18.28 -2.14 14.83
C LEU A 17 17.13 -2.37 15.82
N ALA A 18 16.45 -3.52 15.76
CA ALA A 18 15.39 -3.85 16.72
C ALA A 18 15.92 -3.95 18.16
N GLY A 19 17.09 -4.55 18.36
CA GLY A 19 17.74 -4.60 19.68
C GLY A 19 18.11 -3.22 20.22
N PHE A 20 18.71 -2.37 19.38
CA PHE A 20 19.05 -1.00 19.74
C PHE A 20 17.80 -0.19 20.13
N LEU A 21 16.76 -0.21 19.29
CA LEU A 21 15.51 0.47 19.58
C LEU A 21 14.83 -0.11 20.83
N GLY A 22 14.90 -1.43 21.04
CA GLY A 22 14.35 -2.11 22.21
C GLY A 22 14.95 -1.61 23.53
N SER A 23 16.26 -1.36 23.53
CA SER A 23 16.96 -0.80 24.69
C SER A 23 16.59 0.67 25.00
N LYS A 24 16.21 1.44 23.97
CA LYS A 24 15.89 2.88 24.11
C LYS A 24 14.42 3.15 24.35
N PHE A 25 13.54 2.26 23.89
CA PHE A 25 12.10 2.46 23.85
C PHE A 25 11.36 1.26 24.47
N PRO A 26 11.52 0.99 25.78
CA PRO A 26 10.96 -0.20 26.42
C PRO A 26 9.43 -0.24 26.45
N ASN A 27 8.78 0.93 26.34
CA ASN A 27 7.32 1.04 26.35
C ASN A 27 6.66 0.75 24.99
N TYR A 28 7.46 0.54 23.94
CA TYR A 28 6.94 0.28 22.60
C TYR A 28 7.16 -1.18 22.21
N LYS A 29 6.20 -1.73 21.46
CA LYS A 29 6.40 -3.03 20.81
C LYS A 29 7.28 -2.82 19.58
N ILE A 30 8.39 -3.53 19.55
CA ILE A 30 9.37 -3.45 18.48
C ILE A 30 9.47 -4.82 17.84
N SER A 31 9.22 -4.87 16.54
CA SER A 31 9.25 -6.12 15.77
C SER A 31 10.03 -5.92 14.47
N PRO A 32 11.07 -6.73 14.21
CA PRO A 32 11.70 -6.75 12.89
C PRO A 32 10.71 -7.37 11.89
N ARG A 33 10.56 -6.74 10.72
CA ARG A 33 9.66 -7.16 9.64
C ARG A 33 10.48 -7.29 8.35
N GLY A 34 10.95 -8.51 8.07
CA GLY A 34 11.91 -8.75 6.98
C GLY A 34 13.31 -8.21 7.30
N GLY A 35 14.23 -8.28 6.33
CA GLY A 35 15.65 -8.02 6.57
C GLY A 35 16.04 -6.54 6.79
N LYS A 36 15.20 -5.58 6.37
CA LYS A 36 15.53 -4.14 6.36
C LYS A 36 14.54 -3.24 7.08
N VAL A 37 13.48 -3.79 7.68
CA VAL A 37 12.44 -2.98 8.34
C VAL A 37 12.29 -3.39 9.79
N VAL A 38 12.16 -2.40 10.66
CA VAL A 38 11.75 -2.58 12.06
C VAL A 38 10.50 -1.75 12.29
N VAL A 39 9.45 -2.36 12.81
CA VAL A 39 8.22 -1.66 13.16
C VAL A 39 8.23 -1.39 14.65
N ILE A 40 8.00 -0.13 15.03
CA ILE A 40 7.87 0.31 16.41
C ILE A 40 6.50 0.97 16.59
N GLY A 41 5.77 0.56 17.62
CA GLY A 41 4.45 1.14 17.86
C GLY A 41 3.77 0.68 19.14
N THR A 42 2.56 1.20 19.33
CA THR A 42 1.67 0.89 20.44
C THR A 42 0.32 0.42 19.90
N GLY A 43 -0.27 -0.57 20.57
CA GLY A 43 -1.51 -1.19 20.10
C GLY A 43 -1.37 -1.82 18.72
N ALA A 44 -2.44 -1.76 17.93
CA ALA A 44 -2.52 -2.46 16.64
C ALA A 44 -2.40 -1.55 15.40
N ALA A 45 -2.67 -0.24 15.54
CA ALA A 45 -2.74 0.71 14.43
C ALA A 45 -1.75 1.89 14.52
N THR A 46 -1.20 2.16 15.70
CA THR A 46 -0.31 3.31 15.92
C THR A 46 1.13 2.85 15.88
N GLY A 47 1.79 3.04 14.74
CA GLY A 47 3.19 2.67 14.60
C GLY A 47 3.89 3.35 13.45
N ILE A 48 5.21 3.21 13.46
CA ILE A 48 6.09 3.64 12.38
C ILE A 48 6.97 2.46 11.97
N GLY A 49 7.25 2.38 10.67
CA GLY A 49 8.26 1.52 10.09
C GLY A 49 9.56 2.31 9.96
N VAL A 50 10.66 1.75 10.45
CA VAL A 50 12.02 2.24 10.25
C VAL A 50 12.69 1.33 9.23
N ILE A 51 12.89 1.85 8.01
CA ILE A 51 13.40 1.11 6.86
C ILE A 51 14.85 1.52 6.62
N ILE A 52 15.78 0.57 6.68
CA ILE A 52 17.19 0.78 6.36
C ILE A 52 17.34 0.98 4.85
N ARG A 53 17.81 2.17 4.45
CA ARG A 53 18.03 2.57 3.04
C ARG A 53 19.50 2.52 2.63
N GLY A 54 20.41 2.63 3.60
CA GLY A 54 21.85 2.55 3.42
C GLY A 54 22.56 2.39 4.77
N PRO A 55 23.91 2.45 4.80
CA PRO A 55 24.69 2.20 6.02
C PRO A 55 24.31 3.09 7.20
N ASN A 56 23.92 4.34 6.91
CA ASN A 56 23.59 5.37 7.89
C ASN A 56 22.28 6.09 7.56
N GLU A 57 21.41 5.53 6.71
CA GLU A 57 20.17 6.18 6.30
C GLU A 57 18.96 5.31 6.62
N VAL A 58 17.99 5.90 7.32
CA VAL A 58 16.67 5.31 7.54
C VAL A 58 15.57 6.13 6.92
N LYS A 59 14.59 5.44 6.35
CA LYS A 59 13.30 6.01 6.00
C LYS A 59 12.29 5.59 7.03
N ILE A 60 11.68 6.57 7.67
CA ILE A 60 10.62 6.41 8.66
C ILE A 60 9.29 6.69 7.95
N ASN A 61 8.36 5.75 8.04
CA ASN A 61 7.00 5.94 7.53
C ASN A 61 5.99 5.47 8.56
N TRP A 62 4.75 5.96 8.44
CA TRP A 62 3.66 5.36 9.18
C TRP A 62 3.44 3.91 8.71
N GLN A 63 3.31 2.99 9.66
CA GLN A 63 3.11 1.58 9.38
C GLN A 63 2.36 0.89 10.52
N PHE A 64 1.42 0.01 10.18
CA PHE A 64 0.69 -0.80 11.15
C PHE A 64 1.63 -1.77 11.91
N PRO A 65 1.63 -1.74 13.26
CA PRO A 65 2.30 -2.75 14.08
C PRO A 65 1.76 -4.17 13.82
N ASN A 66 0.44 -4.30 13.67
CA ASN A 66 -0.24 -5.58 13.49
C ASN A 66 -0.58 -5.84 12.02
N MET A 67 -0.01 -6.92 11.45
CA MET A 67 -0.29 -7.35 10.08
C MET A 67 -1.77 -7.71 9.84
N GLY A 68 -2.42 -8.36 10.82
CA GLY A 68 -3.82 -8.74 10.72
C GLY A 68 -4.73 -7.51 10.58
N VAL A 69 -4.50 -6.47 11.38
CA VAL A 69 -5.27 -5.21 11.28
C VAL A 69 -5.03 -4.52 9.93
N GLN A 70 -3.78 -4.50 9.46
CA GLN A 70 -3.45 -3.98 8.13
C GLN A 70 -4.22 -4.73 7.03
N MET A 71 -4.27 -6.06 7.09
CA MET A 71 -4.98 -6.88 6.09
C MET A 71 -6.49 -6.68 6.17
N VAL A 72 -7.08 -6.68 7.37
CA VAL A 72 -8.52 -6.48 7.55
C VAL A 72 -8.94 -5.11 7.02
N LEU A 73 -8.20 -4.05 7.31
CA LEU A 73 -8.51 -2.72 6.78
C LEU A 73 -8.42 -2.68 5.24
N MET A 74 -7.37 -3.28 4.68
CA MET A 74 -7.20 -3.34 3.22
C MET A 74 -8.35 -4.11 2.55
N LEU A 75 -8.73 -5.26 3.10
CA LEU A 75 -9.85 -6.06 2.59
C LEU A 75 -11.17 -5.31 2.74
N ALA A 76 -11.39 -4.62 3.86
CA ALA A 76 -12.59 -3.81 4.07
C ALA A 76 -12.72 -2.73 2.98
N ILE A 77 -11.64 -2.01 2.66
CA ILE A 77 -11.62 -1.00 1.58
C ILE A 77 -11.94 -1.62 0.22
N ILE A 78 -11.35 -2.78 -0.08
CA ILE A 78 -11.58 -3.47 -1.35
C ILE A 78 -13.05 -3.90 -1.46
N PHE A 79 -13.59 -4.57 -0.44
CA PHE A 79 -14.95 -5.09 -0.48
C PHE A 79 -16.03 -4.01 -0.34
N SER A 80 -15.75 -2.88 0.32
CA SER A 80 -16.74 -1.82 0.49
C SER A 80 -16.76 -0.82 -0.66
N GLY A 81 -15.64 -0.63 -1.37
CA GLY A 81 -15.51 0.42 -2.38
C GLY A 81 -15.17 -0.12 -3.76
N LEU A 82 -13.96 -0.67 -3.90
CA LEU A 82 -13.42 -1.04 -5.21
C LEU A 82 -14.24 -2.13 -5.90
N LEU A 83 -14.53 -3.21 -5.18
CA LEU A 83 -15.19 -4.38 -5.72
C LEU A 83 -16.65 -4.11 -6.12
N PRO A 84 -17.49 -3.44 -5.30
CA PRO A 84 -18.82 -3.02 -5.74
C PRO A 84 -18.80 -2.10 -6.97
N GLY A 85 -17.86 -1.14 -7.02
CA GLY A 85 -17.70 -0.25 -8.18
C GLY A 85 -17.33 -1.00 -9.46
N LEU A 86 -16.41 -1.94 -9.38
CA LEU A 86 -16.03 -2.80 -10.52
C LEU A 86 -17.18 -3.70 -10.97
N ILE A 87 -17.97 -4.24 -10.04
CA ILE A 87 -19.15 -5.05 -10.36
C ILE A 87 -20.18 -4.19 -11.11
N LEU A 88 -20.50 -2.99 -10.61
CA LEU A 88 -21.44 -2.07 -11.27
C LEU A 88 -20.96 -1.69 -12.66
N PHE A 89 -19.68 -1.37 -12.80
CA PHE A 89 -19.07 -1.09 -14.11
C PHE A 89 -19.24 -2.28 -15.06
N LEU A 90 -18.93 -3.50 -14.62
CA LEU A 90 -19.07 -4.71 -15.43
C LEU A 90 -20.51 -4.95 -15.85
N ILE A 91 -21.47 -4.74 -14.95
CA ILE A 91 -22.90 -4.87 -15.27
C ILE A 91 -23.28 -3.89 -16.38
N VAL A 92 -22.96 -2.60 -16.20
CA VAL A 92 -23.28 -1.56 -17.19
C VAL A 92 -22.59 -1.87 -18.52
N TRP A 93 -21.31 -2.20 -18.51
CA TRP A 93 -20.54 -2.55 -19.71
C TRP A 93 -21.17 -3.72 -20.47
N LEU A 94 -21.52 -4.80 -19.77
CA LEU A 94 -22.16 -5.96 -20.39
C LEU A 94 -23.54 -5.62 -20.98
N SER A 95 -24.27 -4.67 -20.39
CA SER A 95 -25.55 -4.21 -20.93
C SER A 95 -25.40 -3.33 -22.18
N VAL A 96 -24.34 -2.50 -22.29
CA VAL A 96 -24.22 -1.51 -23.37
C VAL A 96 -23.25 -1.90 -24.50
N LYS A 97 -22.35 -2.87 -24.27
CA LYS A 97 -21.26 -3.20 -25.22
C LYS A 97 -21.71 -3.44 -26.65
N ASN A 98 -22.86 -4.09 -26.85
CA ASN A 98 -23.36 -4.39 -28.19
C ASN A 98 -23.85 -3.14 -28.90
N GLY A 99 -24.53 -2.23 -28.18
CA GLY A 99 -24.97 -0.95 -28.73
C GLY A 99 -23.78 -0.03 -29.06
N VAL A 100 -22.76 -0.02 -28.20
CA VAL A 100 -21.50 0.71 -28.48
C VAL A 100 -20.85 0.18 -29.77
N ASN A 101 -20.73 -1.14 -29.93
CA ASN A 101 -20.18 -1.74 -31.14
C ASN A 101 -20.99 -1.42 -32.40
N GLN A 102 -22.33 -1.36 -32.29
CA GLN A 102 -23.19 -0.97 -33.41
C GLN A 102 -22.96 0.48 -33.82
N ILE A 103 -22.93 1.40 -32.84
CA ILE A 103 -22.63 2.82 -33.08
C ILE A 103 -21.25 2.97 -33.73
N GLU A 104 -20.25 2.24 -33.25
CA GLU A 104 -18.91 2.25 -33.83
C GLU A 104 -18.91 1.83 -35.31
N GLN A 105 -19.63 0.76 -35.66
CA GLN A 105 -19.76 0.31 -37.04
C GLN A 105 -20.50 1.32 -37.93
N GLU A 106 -21.58 1.92 -37.43
CA GLU A 106 -22.34 2.95 -38.15
C GLU A 106 -21.49 4.18 -38.45
N VAL A 107 -20.70 4.65 -37.47
CA VAL A 107 -19.78 5.77 -37.66
C VAL A 107 -18.70 5.43 -38.69
N ILE A 108 -18.11 4.23 -38.62
CA ILE A 108 -17.11 3.80 -39.61
C ILE A 108 -17.70 3.76 -41.02
N ALA A 109 -18.92 3.23 -41.17
CA ALA A 109 -19.60 3.15 -42.47
C ALA A 109 -19.90 4.55 -43.04
N ALA A 110 -20.36 5.48 -42.20
CA ALA A 110 -20.63 6.86 -42.62
C ALA A 110 -19.36 7.59 -43.10
N LEU A 111 -18.23 7.37 -42.43
CA LEU A 111 -16.93 7.96 -42.80
C LEU A 111 -16.35 7.43 -44.12
N GLN A 112 -16.85 6.30 -44.63
CA GLN A 112 -16.39 5.68 -45.88
C GLN A 112 -17.20 6.09 -47.11
N GLN A 113 -18.30 6.83 -46.94
CA GLN A 113 -19.09 7.34 -48.06
C GLN A 113 -18.47 8.65 -48.59
N PRO A 114 -18.23 8.79 -49.91
CA PRO A 114 -17.83 10.07 -50.49
C PRO A 114 -18.99 11.07 -50.37
N GLY A 115 -18.70 12.25 -49.82
CA GLY A 115 -19.64 13.36 -49.68
C GLY A 115 -19.95 14.09 -50.98
#